data_AF-A0ABD3QM88-F1
#
_entry.id   AF-A0ABD3QM88-F1
#
_cell.length_a   1.000
_cell.length_b   1.000
_cell.length_c   1.000
_cell.angle_alpha   90.00
_cell.angle_beta   90.00
_cell.angle_gamma   90.00
#
_symmetry.space_group_name_H-M   'P 1'
#
loop_
_entity.id
_entity.type
_entity.pdbx_description
1 polymer ?
#
loop_
_entity_poly.entity_id
_entity_poly.type
_entity_poly.pdbx_seq_one_letter_code
_entity_poly.pdbx_strand_id
1 'polypeptide(L)'
;MALAFRVNQPTDLAVVLGAHDIFISILNELRPEFPQEEMKETYTAPFVFLHGKYKRPDDKGGWLIFTPLLPWTHEVHHVAVDELKRIGMKNVSVEKSVEGCQHTLKHRDDTVSIFTTHGGYPLLEDIGPDLDERAVRITCDTLGWKVPIDWKEKRKEFSRMSSAISAVDFIALCNKEKCAGNKNADEDNQTNDNGGETANF
;
A
#
# COMPACT_ATOMS: atom_id res chain seq x y z
N MET A 1 -6.22 -8.81 -1.81
CA MET A 1 -6.22 -7.49 -1.12
C MET A 1 -6.37 -6.40 -2.16
N ALA A 2 -6.60 -5.15 -1.78
CA ALA A 2 -6.67 -4.04 -2.71
C ALA A 2 -6.26 -2.76 -1.98
N LEU A 3 -5.42 -1.96 -2.59
CA LEU A 3 -4.90 -0.71 -2.08
C LEU A 3 -5.53 0.43 -2.88
N ALA A 4 -6.25 1.32 -2.22
CA ALA A 4 -7.01 2.37 -2.85
C ALA A 4 -6.42 3.74 -2.52
N PHE A 5 -6.15 4.55 -3.53
CA PHE A 5 -5.69 5.92 -3.40
C PHE A 5 -6.68 6.89 -4.02
N ARG A 6 -6.99 7.98 -3.31
CA ARG A 6 -7.85 9.03 -3.85
C ARG A 6 -7.11 9.89 -4.87
N VAL A 7 -7.74 10.16 -6.00
CA VAL A 7 -7.26 11.07 -7.07
C VAL A 7 -8.34 12.13 -7.30
N ASN A 8 -8.02 13.40 -7.09
CA ASN A 8 -8.96 14.52 -7.28
C ASN A 8 -8.60 15.44 -8.45
N GLN A 9 -7.34 15.40 -8.88
CA GLN A 9 -6.81 16.20 -9.98
C GLN A 9 -5.69 15.44 -10.71
N PRO A 10 -5.32 15.86 -11.94
CA PRO A 10 -4.35 15.12 -12.77
C PRO A 10 -2.97 14.95 -12.10
N THR A 11 -2.54 15.96 -11.35
CA THR A 11 -1.24 15.95 -10.66
C THR A 11 -1.18 14.93 -9.52
N ASP A 12 -2.33 14.51 -8.98
CA ASP A 12 -2.38 13.50 -7.92
C ASP A 12 -1.92 12.13 -8.45
N LEU A 13 -2.04 11.85 -9.75
CA LEU A 13 -1.61 10.57 -10.34
C LEU A 13 -0.12 10.30 -10.11
N ALA A 14 0.72 11.33 -10.26
CA ALA A 14 2.15 11.21 -10.00
C ALA A 14 2.45 10.94 -8.52
N VAL A 15 1.70 11.61 -7.62
CA VAL A 15 1.82 11.44 -6.16
C VAL A 15 1.38 10.04 -5.75
N VAL A 16 0.25 9.56 -6.29
CA VAL A 16 -0.29 8.23 -5.98
C VAL A 16 0.63 7.12 -6.47
N LEU A 17 1.16 7.22 -7.70
CA LEU A 17 2.11 6.24 -8.22
C LEU A 17 3.44 6.28 -7.45
N GLY A 18 3.89 7.46 -7.02
CA GLY A 18 5.05 7.55 -6.14
C GLY A 18 4.80 6.97 -4.74
N ALA A 19 3.59 7.17 -4.19
CA ALA A 19 3.17 6.54 -2.94
C ALA A 19 3.10 5.01 -3.05
N HIS A 20 2.71 4.49 -4.21
CA HIS A 20 2.78 3.07 -4.52
C HIS A 20 4.23 2.56 -4.61
N ASP A 21 5.17 3.32 -5.17
CA ASP A 21 6.60 2.97 -5.16
C ASP A 21 7.16 2.88 -3.73
N ILE A 22 6.76 3.81 -2.87
CA ILE A 22 7.13 3.82 -1.43
C ILE A 22 6.51 2.63 -0.71
N PHE A 23 5.23 2.34 -1.00
CA PHE A 23 4.54 1.16 -0.47
C PHE A 23 5.29 -0.13 -0.78
N ILE A 24 5.69 -0.34 -2.04
CA ILE A 24 6.48 -1.49 -2.46
C ILE A 24 7.83 -1.52 -1.73
N SER A 25 8.48 -0.36 -1.58
CA SER A 25 9.75 -0.26 -0.85
C SER A 25 9.63 -0.69 0.61
N ILE A 26 8.57 -0.26 1.31
CA ILE A 26 8.30 -0.68 2.70
C ILE A 26 8.02 -2.19 2.75
N LEU A 27 7.25 -2.73 1.82
CA LEU A 27 7.00 -4.17 1.76
C LEU A 27 8.30 -4.98 1.58
N ASN A 28 9.22 -4.51 0.75
CA ASN A 28 10.53 -5.13 0.56
C ASN A 28 11.37 -5.11 1.84
N GLU A 29 11.32 -4.02 2.61
CA GLU A 29 12.04 -3.90 3.89
C GLU A 29 11.44 -4.80 4.98
N LEU A 30 10.11 -4.97 4.99
CA LEU A 30 9.42 -5.85 5.93
C LEU A 30 9.58 -7.34 5.60
N ARG A 31 9.92 -7.68 4.36
CA ARG A 31 10.07 -9.06 3.87
C ARG A 31 11.40 -9.27 3.13
N PRO A 32 12.55 -9.10 3.81
CA PRO A 32 13.88 -9.16 3.17
C PRO A 32 14.25 -10.57 2.68
N GLU A 33 13.48 -11.60 3.04
CA GLU A 33 13.74 -12.99 2.63
C GLU A 33 13.46 -13.27 1.15
N PHE A 34 12.79 -12.37 0.44
CA PHE A 34 12.57 -12.50 -0.99
C PHE A 34 13.70 -11.78 -1.78
N PRO A 35 14.10 -12.25 -2.97
CA PRO A 35 15.11 -11.55 -3.77
C PRO A 35 14.57 -10.22 -4.32
N GLN A 36 15.33 -9.12 -4.20
CA GLN A 36 14.91 -7.78 -4.69
C GLN A 36 14.52 -7.76 -6.19
N GLU A 37 15.15 -8.60 -7.00
CA GLU A 37 14.92 -8.72 -8.44
C GLU A 37 13.58 -9.39 -8.75
N GLU A 38 13.15 -10.35 -7.93
CA GLU A 38 11.82 -10.98 -8.04
C GLU A 38 10.73 -10.09 -7.45
N MET A 39 11.08 -9.13 -6.60
CA MET A 39 10.16 -8.37 -5.74
C MET A 39 9.59 -7.09 -6.34
N LYS A 40 10.35 -6.36 -7.18
CA LYS A 40 9.91 -5.05 -7.68
C LYS A 40 8.66 -5.09 -8.55
N GLU A 41 8.41 -6.23 -9.20
CA GLU A 41 7.30 -6.42 -10.12
C GLU A 41 6.14 -7.24 -9.53
N THR A 42 6.25 -7.74 -8.29
CA THR A 42 5.36 -8.81 -7.82
C THR A 42 4.44 -8.45 -6.65
N TYR A 43 4.59 -7.28 -6.01
CA TYR A 43 3.73 -6.99 -4.87
C TYR A 43 2.34 -6.56 -5.25
N THR A 44 2.22 -5.48 -6.01
CA THR A 44 0.93 -4.88 -6.40
C THR A 44 1.05 -4.15 -7.72
N ALA A 45 -0.04 -4.13 -8.50
CA ALA A 45 -0.10 -3.43 -9.80
C ALA A 45 -1.37 -2.57 -9.89
N PRO A 46 -1.34 -1.44 -10.64
CA PRO A 46 -2.55 -0.68 -10.93
C PRO A 46 -3.53 -1.58 -11.69
N PHE A 47 -4.77 -1.62 -11.24
CA PHE A 47 -5.79 -2.48 -11.86
C PHE A 47 -6.96 -1.68 -12.39
N VAL A 48 -7.54 -0.81 -11.56
CA VAL A 48 -8.81 -0.19 -11.89
C VAL A 48 -8.95 1.21 -11.30
N PHE A 49 -9.67 2.06 -12.02
CA PHE A 49 -10.13 3.35 -11.52
C PHE A 49 -11.62 3.28 -11.17
N LEU A 50 -11.96 3.64 -9.93
CA LEU A 50 -13.34 3.81 -9.48
C LEU A 50 -13.68 5.30 -9.52
N HIS A 51 -14.28 5.76 -10.61
CA HIS A 51 -14.62 7.17 -10.72
C HIS A 51 -15.84 7.50 -9.86
N GLY A 52 -15.84 8.67 -9.20
CA GLY A 52 -17.01 9.12 -8.44
C GLY A 52 -18.25 9.15 -9.33
N LYS A 53 -19.40 8.69 -8.83
CA LYS A 53 -20.65 9.21 -9.39
C LYS A 53 -20.73 10.68 -9.03
N TYR A 54 -21.27 11.49 -9.94
CA TYR A 54 -21.70 12.87 -9.74
C TYR A 54 -22.77 13.00 -8.63
N LYS A 55 -22.50 12.51 -7.41
CA LYS A 55 -23.35 12.77 -6.24
C LYS A 55 -23.28 14.25 -5.89
N ARG A 56 -22.16 14.91 -6.23
CA ARG A 56 -22.03 16.35 -6.21
C ARG A 56 -21.24 16.83 -7.44
N PRO A 57 -21.62 17.95 -8.08
CA PRO A 57 -20.95 18.47 -9.29
C PRO A 57 -19.46 18.84 -9.11
N ASP A 58 -19.04 19.03 -7.86
CA ASP A 58 -17.69 19.38 -7.42
C ASP A 58 -16.81 18.16 -7.13
N ASP A 59 -17.41 16.97 -6.95
CA ASP A 59 -16.68 15.73 -6.69
C ASP A 59 -16.21 15.06 -7.99
N LYS A 60 -15.22 15.67 -8.64
CA LYS A 60 -14.67 15.26 -9.95
C LYS A 60 -13.55 14.21 -9.87
N GLY A 61 -13.35 13.60 -8.70
CA GLY A 61 -12.28 12.64 -8.48
C GLY A 61 -12.74 11.18 -8.52
N GLY A 62 -11.84 10.30 -8.11
CA GLY A 62 -12.11 8.88 -7.95
C GLY A 62 -11.01 8.18 -7.18
N TRP A 63 -10.98 6.86 -7.25
CA TRP A 63 -10.03 6.03 -6.53
C TRP A 63 -9.25 5.17 -7.51
N LEU A 64 -7.92 5.31 -7.46
CA LEU A 64 -7.00 4.43 -8.16
C LEU A 64 -6.73 3.20 -7.28
N ILE A 65 -7.07 2.02 -7.79
CA ILE A 65 -6.98 0.77 -7.05
C ILE A 65 -5.81 -0.06 -7.59
N PHE A 66 -4.97 -0.50 -6.68
CA PHE A 66 -3.88 -1.43 -6.91
C PHE A 66 -4.24 -2.76 -6.28
N THR A 67 -3.96 -3.85 -6.99
CA THR A 67 -4.23 -5.22 -6.51
C THR A 67 -2.92 -5.95 -6.29
N PRO A 68 -2.78 -6.75 -5.22
CA PRO A 68 -1.61 -7.58 -5.04
C PRO A 68 -1.62 -8.75 -6.01
N LEU A 69 -0.42 -9.18 -6.35
CA LEU A 69 -0.21 -10.35 -7.20
C LEU A 69 0.19 -11.58 -6.37
N LEU A 70 0.55 -11.36 -5.09
CA LEU A 70 0.89 -12.41 -4.13
C LEU A 70 -0.16 -12.51 -3.00
N PRO A 71 -0.79 -13.68 -2.81
CA PRO A 71 -1.93 -13.83 -1.91
C PRO A 71 -1.57 -13.86 -0.41
N TRP A 72 -0.30 -14.04 -0.01
CA TRP A 72 0.09 -14.20 1.42
C TRP A 72 0.63 -12.92 2.08
N THR A 73 0.48 -11.76 1.43
CA THR A 73 1.10 -10.51 1.89
C THR A 73 0.22 -9.69 2.84
N HIS A 74 -0.88 -10.26 3.34
CA HIS A 74 -1.95 -9.53 4.02
C HIS A 74 -1.50 -8.75 5.28
N GLU A 75 -0.68 -9.34 6.14
CA GLU A 75 -0.29 -8.72 7.42
C GLU A 75 0.63 -7.50 7.21
N VAL A 76 1.56 -7.59 6.26
CA VAL A 76 2.53 -6.51 5.99
C VAL A 76 1.92 -5.33 5.25
N HIS A 77 0.80 -5.51 4.54
CA HIS A 77 0.13 -4.41 3.84
C HIS A 77 -0.47 -3.38 4.81
N HIS A 78 -0.99 -3.82 5.96
CA HIS A 78 -1.55 -2.89 6.95
C HIS A 78 -0.45 -2.00 7.54
N VAL A 79 0.70 -2.59 7.89
CA VAL A 79 1.88 -1.86 8.38
C VAL A 79 2.34 -0.84 7.35
N ALA A 80 2.49 -1.25 6.09
CA ALA A 80 2.91 -0.35 5.01
C ALA A 80 1.91 0.78 4.74
N VAL A 81 0.60 0.54 4.88
CA VAL A 81 -0.41 1.60 4.76
C VAL A 81 -0.38 2.57 5.92
N ASP A 82 -0.20 2.09 7.15
CA ASP A 82 -0.12 2.98 8.31
C ASP A 82 1.12 3.87 8.24
N GLU A 83 2.21 3.35 7.68
CA GLU A 83 3.41 4.13 7.39
C GLU A 83 3.17 5.19 6.30
N LEU A 84 2.48 4.84 5.21
CA LEU A 84 2.05 5.83 4.21
C LEU A 84 1.21 6.97 4.84
N LYS A 85 0.29 6.63 5.75
CA LYS A 85 -0.52 7.64 6.45
C LYS A 85 0.35 8.52 7.35
N ARG A 86 1.35 7.94 8.03
CA ARG A 86 2.31 8.66 8.89
C ARG A 86 3.08 9.72 8.11
N ILE A 87 3.49 9.42 6.88
CA ILE A 87 4.17 10.38 5.98
C ILE A 87 3.21 11.35 5.26
N GLY A 88 1.91 11.34 5.60
CA GLY A 88 0.93 12.31 5.14
C GLY A 88 -0.04 11.84 4.06
N MET A 89 0.01 10.58 3.63
CA MET A 89 -0.94 10.01 2.67
C MET A 89 -2.26 9.65 3.37
N LYS A 90 -3.13 10.66 3.55
CA LYS A 90 -4.36 10.54 4.34
C LYS A 90 -5.49 9.72 3.67
N ASN A 91 -5.44 9.57 2.35
CA ASN A 91 -6.52 8.95 1.57
C ASN A 91 -6.08 7.62 0.96
N VAL A 92 -5.55 6.74 1.83
CA VAL A 92 -5.12 5.39 1.48
C VAL A 92 -5.97 4.40 2.26
N SER A 93 -6.61 3.48 1.55
CA SER A 93 -7.38 2.38 2.15
C SER A 93 -6.85 1.04 1.69
N VAL A 94 -6.99 0.03 2.54
CA VAL A 94 -6.68 -1.35 2.23
C VAL A 94 -7.93 -2.18 2.48
N GLU A 95 -8.29 -3.01 1.51
CA GLU A 95 -9.41 -3.94 1.58
C GLU A 95 -9.00 -5.34 1.17
N LYS A 96 -9.81 -6.34 1.50
CA LYS A 96 -9.52 -7.74 1.13
C LYS A 96 -9.57 -7.98 -0.39
N SER A 97 -10.37 -7.21 -1.12
CA SER A 97 -10.49 -7.31 -2.58
C SER A 97 -10.93 -5.98 -3.19
N VAL A 98 -10.92 -5.91 -4.52
CA VAL A 98 -11.37 -4.75 -5.29
C VAL A 98 -12.87 -4.53 -5.10
N GLU A 99 -13.64 -5.60 -5.05
CA GLU A 99 -15.07 -5.60 -4.75
C GLU A 99 -15.32 -5.10 -3.32
N GLY A 100 -14.42 -5.44 -2.38
CA GLY A 100 -14.39 -4.85 -1.03
C GLY A 100 -14.19 -3.34 -1.08
N CYS A 101 -13.22 -2.83 -1.86
CA CYS A 101 -13.05 -1.40 -2.09
C CYS A 101 -14.31 -0.76 -2.68
N GLN A 102 -14.91 -1.36 -3.71
CA GLN A 102 -16.12 -0.84 -4.34
C GLN A 102 -17.27 -0.74 -3.33
N HIS A 103 -17.46 -1.77 -2.51
CA HIS A 103 -18.49 -1.80 -1.47
C HIS A 103 -18.25 -0.74 -0.40
N THR A 104 -17.06 -0.70 0.20
CA THR A 104 -16.69 0.27 1.26
C THR A 104 -16.80 1.70 0.75
N LEU A 105 -16.32 1.96 -0.47
CA LEU A 105 -16.34 3.28 -1.10
C LEU A 105 -17.71 3.63 -1.71
N LYS A 106 -18.69 2.71 -1.69
CA LYS A 106 -20.06 2.88 -2.20
C LYS A 106 -20.12 3.23 -3.69
N HIS A 107 -19.24 2.60 -4.49
CA HIS A 107 -19.23 2.68 -5.95
C HIS A 107 -20.12 1.61 -6.58
N ARG A 108 -20.50 1.82 -7.84
CA ARG A 108 -21.30 0.87 -8.63
C ARG A 108 -20.44 0.31 -9.76
N ASP A 109 -20.84 -0.83 -10.31
CA ASP A 109 -20.11 -1.51 -11.39
C ASP A 109 -19.96 -0.66 -12.66
N ASP A 110 -20.92 0.25 -12.91
CA ASP A 110 -20.86 1.20 -14.03
C ASP A 110 -19.84 2.35 -13.84
N THR A 111 -19.10 2.35 -12.73
CA THR A 111 -18.09 3.37 -12.40
C THR A 111 -16.64 2.87 -12.48
N VAL A 112 -16.45 1.73 -13.11
CA VAL A 112 -15.23 0.93 -13.06
C VAL A 112 -14.51 1.04 -14.40
N SER A 113 -13.31 1.62 -14.42
CA SER A 113 -12.45 1.67 -15.61
C SER A 113 -11.22 0.78 -15.40
N ILE A 114 -11.19 -0.37 -16.06
CA ILE A 114 -10.13 -1.37 -15.93
C ILE A 114 -8.96 -1.03 -16.86
N PHE A 115 -7.73 -1.22 -16.39
CA PHE A 115 -6.54 -0.90 -17.18
C PHE A 115 -6.01 -2.09 -17.98
N THR A 116 -6.27 -3.32 -17.54
CA THR A 116 -5.80 -4.51 -18.25
C THR A 116 -6.56 -4.70 -19.57
N THR A 117 -5.89 -5.27 -20.57
CA THR A 117 -6.46 -5.46 -21.92
C THR A 117 -7.53 -6.54 -21.98
N HIS A 118 -7.42 -7.57 -21.13
CA HIS A 118 -8.40 -8.66 -21.01
C HIS A 118 -9.56 -8.33 -20.06
N GLY A 119 -9.51 -7.18 -19.37
CA GLY A 119 -10.53 -6.77 -18.40
C GLY A 119 -10.51 -7.57 -17.10
N GLY A 120 -9.51 -8.42 -16.88
CA GLY A 120 -9.32 -9.19 -15.64
C GLY A 120 -8.23 -8.61 -14.75
N TYR A 121 -7.98 -9.24 -13.60
CA TYR A 121 -6.86 -8.87 -12.72
C TYR A 121 -5.53 -8.87 -13.49
N PRO A 122 -4.58 -7.97 -13.18
CA PRO A 122 -3.28 -7.93 -13.85
C PRO A 122 -2.55 -9.25 -13.64
N LEU A 123 -1.99 -9.80 -14.71
CA LEU A 123 -1.08 -10.92 -14.70
C LEU A 123 0.36 -10.40 -14.64
N LEU A 124 1.33 -11.27 -14.34
CA LEU A 124 2.75 -10.87 -14.29
C LEU A 124 3.23 -10.26 -15.62
N GLU A 125 2.72 -10.74 -16.74
CA GLU A 125 3.01 -10.24 -18.08
C GLU A 125 2.41 -8.86 -18.39
N ASP A 126 1.40 -8.42 -17.65
CA ASP A 126 0.83 -7.07 -17.80
C ASP A 126 1.69 -6.01 -17.11
N ILE A 127 2.64 -6.41 -16.27
CA ILE A 127 3.34 -5.51 -15.36
C ILE A 127 4.49 -4.85 -16.08
N GLY A 128 4.47 -3.52 -16.02
CA GLY A 128 5.55 -2.73 -16.56
C GLY A 128 5.14 -1.27 -16.75
N PRO A 129 6.04 -0.45 -17.30
CA PRO A 129 5.79 0.96 -17.57
C PRO A 129 4.52 1.21 -18.38
N ASP A 130 4.15 0.26 -19.23
CA ASP A 130 2.96 0.34 -20.10
C ASP A 130 1.65 0.30 -19.30
N LEU A 131 1.59 -0.44 -18.20
CA LEU A 131 0.40 -0.53 -17.35
C LEU A 131 0.20 0.77 -16.56
N ASP A 132 1.27 1.35 -16.03
CA ASP A 132 1.22 2.65 -15.36
C ASP A 132 0.81 3.76 -16.34
N GLU A 133 1.38 3.77 -17.53
CA GLU A 133 1.04 4.75 -18.56
C GLU A 133 -0.43 4.62 -18.99
N ARG A 134 -0.93 3.39 -19.08
CA ARG A 134 -2.34 3.12 -19.38
C ARG A 134 -3.26 3.50 -18.23
N ALA A 135 -2.86 3.25 -16.98
CA ALA A 135 -3.61 3.68 -15.79
C ALA A 135 -3.75 5.21 -15.76
N VAL A 136 -2.65 5.94 -16.03
CA VAL A 136 -2.66 7.41 -16.14
C VAL A 136 -3.58 7.87 -17.25
N ARG A 137 -3.43 7.32 -18.47
CA ARG A 137 -4.23 7.71 -19.64
C ARG A 137 -5.71 7.46 -19.41
N ILE A 138 -6.09 6.24 -19.01
CA ILE A 138 -7.50 5.88 -18.78
C ILE A 138 -8.10 6.73 -17.67
N THR A 139 -7.36 6.97 -16.56
CA THR A 139 -7.88 7.81 -15.47
C THR A 139 -8.12 9.24 -15.95
N CYS A 140 -7.19 9.82 -16.70
CA CYS A 140 -7.36 11.15 -17.28
C CYS A 140 -8.53 11.21 -18.27
N ASP A 141 -8.63 10.24 -19.18
CA ASP A 141 -9.70 10.18 -20.18
C ASP A 141 -11.07 10.05 -19.51
N THR A 142 -11.20 9.17 -18.51
CA THR A 142 -12.44 8.96 -17.72
C THR A 142 -12.92 10.25 -17.04
N LEU A 143 -11.99 11.12 -16.62
CA LEU A 143 -12.31 12.37 -15.93
C LEU A 143 -12.28 13.62 -16.82
N GLY A 144 -12.01 13.46 -18.13
CA GLY A 144 -11.89 14.57 -19.08
C GLY A 144 -10.68 15.47 -18.81
N TRP A 145 -9.61 14.91 -18.25
CA TRP A 145 -8.37 15.62 -17.96
C TRP A 145 -7.34 15.44 -19.06
N LYS A 146 -6.42 16.40 -19.18
CA LYS A 146 -5.20 16.21 -19.98
C LYS A 146 -4.18 15.43 -19.15
N VAL A 147 -3.50 14.48 -19.78
CA VAL A 147 -2.37 13.78 -19.17
C VAL A 147 -1.25 14.79 -18.89
N PRO A 148 -0.76 14.92 -17.63
CA PRO A 148 0.34 15.82 -17.31
C PRO A 148 1.63 15.35 -17.99
N ILE A 149 2.34 16.22 -18.71
CA ILE A 149 3.55 15.81 -19.46
C ILE A 149 4.68 15.36 -18.51
N ASP A 150 4.73 15.93 -17.31
CA ASP A 150 5.79 15.76 -16.32
C ASP A 150 5.46 14.72 -15.23
N TRP A 151 4.41 13.90 -15.40
CA TRP A 151 3.96 12.99 -14.34
C TRP A 151 5.03 11.96 -13.93
N LYS A 152 5.83 11.47 -14.90
CA LYS A 152 6.92 10.51 -14.64
C LYS A 152 8.05 11.13 -13.82
N GLU A 153 8.36 12.40 -14.06
CA GLU A 153 9.39 13.15 -13.32
C GLU A 153 8.93 13.43 -11.89
N LYS A 154 7.68 13.90 -11.73
CA LYS A 154 7.06 14.14 -10.42
C LYS A 154 6.93 12.86 -9.58
N ARG A 155 6.59 11.72 -10.20
CA ARG A 155 6.60 10.42 -9.52
C ARG A 155 7.97 10.09 -8.93
N LYS A 156 9.03 10.28 -9.72
CA LYS A 156 10.41 10.03 -9.26
C LYS A 156 10.83 10.99 -8.15
N GLU A 157 10.47 12.27 -8.26
CA GLU A 157 10.74 13.27 -7.23
C GLU A 157 10.07 12.90 -5.91
N PHE A 158 8.77 12.60 -5.95
CA PHE A 158 8.00 12.19 -4.77
C PHE A 158 8.59 10.95 -4.10
N SER A 159 8.87 9.92 -4.90
CA SER A 159 9.45 8.67 -4.40
C SER A 159 10.79 8.90 -3.70
N ARG A 160 11.67 9.74 -4.28
CA ARG A 160 12.97 10.08 -3.67
C ARG A 160 12.83 10.85 -2.36
N MET A 161 11.94 11.84 -2.31
CA MET A 161 11.71 12.65 -1.11
C MET A 161 11.27 11.77 0.07
N SER A 162 10.39 10.81 -0.19
CA SER A 162 9.87 9.94 0.85
C SER A 162 10.80 8.78 1.22
N SER A 163 11.60 8.24 0.30
CA SER A 163 12.63 7.25 0.64
C SER A 163 13.67 7.81 1.63
N ALA A 164 13.99 9.10 1.55
CA ALA A 164 14.86 9.77 2.51
C ALA A 164 14.25 9.88 3.91
N ILE A 165 12.92 9.98 4.00
CA ILE A 165 12.16 10.04 5.27
C ILE A 165 12.00 8.63 5.85
N SER A 166 11.67 7.64 5.00
CA SER A 166 11.47 6.24 5.38
C SER A 166 12.72 5.62 6.00
N ALA A 167 13.91 5.81 5.42
CA ALA A 167 15.12 5.16 5.93
C ALA A 167 15.49 5.61 7.36
N VAL A 168 15.29 6.89 7.68
CA VAL A 168 15.62 7.44 9.00
C VAL A 168 14.63 6.96 10.06
N ASP A 169 13.34 6.95 9.74
CA ASP A 169 12.29 6.57 10.67
C ASP A 169 12.14 5.04 10.81
N PHE A 170 12.39 4.28 9.75
CA PHE A 170 12.35 2.81 9.76
C PHE A 170 13.47 2.23 10.63
N ILE A 171 14.69 2.80 10.56
CA ILE A 171 15.79 2.46 11.49
C ILE A 171 15.36 2.72 12.94
N ALA A 172 14.68 3.84 13.21
CA ALA A 172 14.17 4.14 14.54
C ALA A 172 13.07 3.14 15.00
N LEU A 173 12.21 2.70 14.08
CA LEU A 173 11.14 1.74 14.36
C LEU A 173 11.69 0.34 14.66
N CYS A 174 12.58 -0.19 13.82
CA CYS A 174 13.26 -1.47 14.05
C CYS A 174 14.06 -1.47 15.36
N ASN A 175 14.69 -0.35 15.71
CA ASN A 175 15.38 -0.21 16.98
C ASN A 175 14.41 -0.23 18.17
N LYS A 176 13.21 0.33 18.02
CA LYS A 176 12.19 0.35 19.08
C LYS A 176 11.60 -1.03 19.32
N GLU A 177 11.35 -1.81 18.27
CA GLU A 177 10.82 -3.18 18.39
C GLU A 177 11.87 -4.17 18.93
N LYS A 178 13.14 -4.05 18.51
CA LYS A 178 14.24 -4.82 19.12
C LYS A 178 14.42 -4.52 20.61
N CYS A 179 14.21 -3.25 21.02
CA CYS A 179 14.24 -2.88 22.45
C CYS A 179 13.03 -3.38 23.23
N ALA A 180 11.88 -3.61 22.59
CA ALA A 180 10.67 -4.11 23.23
C ALA A 180 10.69 -5.64 23.42
N GLY A 181 11.24 -6.38 22.46
CA GLY A 181 11.37 -7.85 22.54
C GLY A 181 12.36 -8.34 23.60
N ASN A 182 13.33 -7.51 24.00
CA ASN A 182 14.37 -7.88 24.96
C ASN A 182 14.00 -7.67 26.44
N LYS A 183 12.80 -7.13 26.73
CA LYS A 183 12.33 -6.91 28.11
C LYS A 183 11.52 -8.06 28.71
N ASN A 184 11.11 -9.03 27.88
CA ASN A 184 10.30 -10.16 28.34
C ASN A 184 11.12 -11.44 28.58
N ALA A 185 12.46 -11.39 28.42
CA ALA A 185 13.32 -12.56 28.61
C ALA A 185 13.95 -12.66 30.01
N ASP A 186 13.83 -11.62 30.86
CA ASP A 186 14.46 -11.57 32.18
C ASP A 186 13.49 -11.77 33.37
N GLU A 187 12.18 -11.94 33.15
CA GLU A 187 11.20 -12.08 34.26
C GLU A 187 10.79 -13.53 34.61
N ASP A 188 11.23 -14.56 33.87
CA ASP A 188 10.79 -15.95 34.09
C ASP A 188 11.75 -16.83 34.92
N ASN A 189 12.68 -16.25 35.69
CA ASN A 189 13.65 -17.05 36.48
C ASN A 189 13.70 -16.73 37.98
N GLN A 190 12.55 -16.44 38.59
CA GLN A 190 12.40 -16.45 40.05
C GLN A 190 11.03 -16.98 40.45
N THR A 191 10.94 -18.28 40.78
CA THR A 191 10.36 -18.81 42.03
C THR A 191 10.12 -20.31 41.90
N ASN A 192 10.84 -21.11 42.69
CA ASN A 192 10.28 -22.21 43.46
C ASN A 192 11.40 -22.85 44.30
N ASP A 193 11.65 -22.24 45.45
CA ASP A 193 12.24 -22.93 46.59
C ASP A 193 11.39 -22.58 47.81
N ASN A 194 10.58 -23.53 48.27
CA ASN A 194 9.91 -23.50 49.56
C ASN A 194 9.65 -24.93 49.98
N GLY A 195 10.64 -25.50 50.68
CA GLY A 195 10.42 -26.62 51.59
C GLY A 195 9.49 -26.21 52.73
N GLY A 196 8.65 -27.15 53.15
CA GLY A 196 7.77 -27.02 54.31
C GLY A 196 7.66 -28.35 55.02
N GLU A 197 8.40 -28.46 56.12
CA GLU A 197 8.41 -29.54 57.09
C GLU A 197 6.99 -29.88 57.58
N THR A 198 6.70 -31.18 57.74
CA THR A 198 5.62 -31.63 58.62
C THR A 198 6.22 -32.41 59.78
N ALA A 199 6.02 -31.86 60.98
CA ALA A 199 6.46 -32.40 62.25
C ALA A 199 5.49 -33.48 62.76
N ASN A 200 6.08 -34.47 63.44
CA ASN A 200 5.42 -35.43 64.31
C ASN A 200 4.66 -34.74 65.45
N PHE A 201 3.47 -35.23 65.79
CA PHE A 201 3.07 -35.83 67.07
C PHE A 201 1.56 -36.06 67.12
#